data_AF-Q9L6J7-F1
#
_entry.id   AF-Q9L6J7-F1
#
_cell.length_a   1.000
_cell.length_b   1.000
_cell.length_c   1.000
_cell.angle_alpha   90.00
_cell.angle_beta   90.00
_cell.angle_gamma   90.00
#
_symmetry.space_group_name_H-M   'P 1'
#
loop_
_entity.id
_entity.type
_entity.pdbx_description
1 polymer ?
#
loop_
_entity_poly.entity_id
_entity_poly.type
_entity_poly.pdbx_seq_one_letter_code
_entity_poly.pdbx_strand_id
1 'polypeptide(L)'
;MKLLKNKKFWAMTLGVTLVGAGIVAIAASCSNSTVKSKLSNQFAKSTDGKSFYAVYEIENFKDLSNDDKKSLSNIEFNAALTSAGNKTESTLEKGHLVGEKIYVKLPREPKPNEQLTIINKSGLIKTSGLLIPNNLNYQTEKVNFETTQPG
;
A
#
# COMPACT_ATOMS: atom_id res chain seq x y z
N MET A 1 10.59 -48.64 25.52
CA MET A 1 10.18 -48.14 24.18
C MET A 1 8.89 -47.36 24.31
N LYS A 2 8.88 -46.06 23.97
CA LYS A 2 7.95 -45.44 23.02
C LYS A 2 8.25 -43.94 22.94
N LEU A 3 8.95 -43.58 21.86
CA LEU A 3 8.98 -42.23 21.32
C LEU A 3 7.55 -41.84 20.94
N LEU A 4 7.06 -40.69 21.42
CA LEU A 4 6.11 -39.88 20.67
C LEU A 4 6.52 -38.41 20.81
N LYS A 5 7.22 -37.94 19.77
CA LYS A 5 7.37 -36.52 19.45
C LYS A 5 5.97 -35.98 19.16
N ASN A 6 5.59 -34.84 19.73
CA ASN A 6 4.76 -33.92 18.96
C ASN A 6 5.18 -32.47 19.15
N LYS A 7 5.45 -31.85 18.00
CA LYS A 7 5.93 -30.50 17.79
C LYS A 7 4.72 -29.61 17.55
N LYS A 8 4.74 -28.38 18.10
CA LYS A 8 4.00 -27.19 17.64
C LYS A 8 2.47 -27.33 17.79
N PHE A 9 1.75 -26.35 18.30
CA PHE A 9 1.53 -25.05 17.70
C PHE A 9 1.14 -24.06 18.81
N TRP A 10 1.93 -23.00 18.99
CA TRP A 10 1.38 -21.78 19.56
C TRP A 10 0.50 -21.18 18.48
N ALA A 11 -0.81 -21.43 18.54
CA ALA A 11 -1.79 -20.71 17.78
C ALA A 11 -1.82 -19.27 18.31
N MET A 12 -1.02 -18.40 17.69
CA MET A 12 -1.22 -16.96 17.78
C MET A 12 -2.50 -16.64 17.02
N THR A 13 -3.64 -16.86 17.67
CA THR A 13 -4.91 -16.29 17.25
C THR A 13 -4.78 -14.78 17.44
N LEU A 14 -4.40 -14.06 16.39
CA LEU A 14 -4.60 -12.61 16.30
C LEU A 14 -6.10 -12.36 16.17
N GLY A 15 -6.82 -12.54 17.27
CA GLY A 15 -8.21 -12.17 17.43
C GLY A 15 -8.29 -10.65 17.48
N VAL A 16 -8.47 -10.03 16.33
CA VAL A 16 -8.96 -8.64 16.27
C VAL A 16 -10.48 -8.70 16.20
N THR A 17 -11.12 -8.95 17.34
CA THR A 17 -12.53 -8.56 17.51
C THR A 17 -12.57 -7.05 17.69
N LEU A 18 -12.60 -6.32 16.58
CA LEU A 18 -12.77 -4.87 16.57
C LEU A 18 -14.24 -4.56 16.85
N VAL A 19 -14.57 -4.37 18.13
CA VAL A 19 -15.87 -3.86 18.58
C VAL A 19 -15.83 -2.34 18.52
N GLY A 20 -16.76 -1.76 17.74
CA GLY A 20 -17.33 -0.44 17.98
C GLY A 20 -16.46 0.78 17.66
N ALA A 21 -16.95 1.59 16.71
CA ALA A 21 -16.68 3.03 16.56
C ALA A 21 -15.32 3.53 17.09
N GLY A 22 -14.27 3.33 16.31
CA GLY A 22 -12.99 3.95 16.57
C GLY A 22 -12.26 4.05 15.24
N ILE A 23 -11.97 5.29 14.82
CA ILE A 23 -10.99 5.56 13.78
C ILE A 23 -9.81 4.63 14.05
N VAL A 24 -9.50 3.73 13.11
CA VAL A 24 -8.35 2.84 13.24
C VAL A 24 -7.15 3.76 13.39
N ALA A 25 -6.66 3.88 14.63
CA ALA A 25 -5.45 4.62 14.94
C ALA A 25 -4.34 3.87 14.22
N ILE A 26 -4.01 4.37 13.03
CA ILE A 26 -2.90 3.84 12.26
C ILE A 26 -1.69 4.14 13.12
N ALA A 27 -1.08 3.10 13.69
CA ALA A 27 0.25 3.23 14.23
C ALA A 27 1.10 3.70 13.05
N ALA A 28 1.38 4.99 13.00
CA ALA A 28 2.37 5.54 12.09
C ALA A 28 3.65 4.81 12.48
N SER A 29 4.03 3.81 11.69
CA SER A 29 5.37 3.29 11.80
C SER A 29 6.27 4.49 11.56
N CYS A 30 6.94 4.95 12.61
CA CYS A 30 8.01 5.92 12.51
C CYS A 30 9.13 5.21 11.74
N SER A 31 8.95 5.13 10.43
CA SER A 31 9.97 4.71 9.50
C SER A 31 11.08 5.73 9.67
N ASN A 32 12.19 5.28 10.25
CA ASN A 32 13.43 6.04 10.35
C ASN A 32 14.15 6.08 8.98
N SER A 33 13.40 5.93 7.89
CA SER A 33 13.92 5.87 6.54
C SER A 33 14.45 7.22 6.10
N THR A 34 15.62 7.18 5.46
CA THR A 34 16.22 8.27 4.72
C THR A 34 15.36 8.71 3.52
N VAL A 35 14.41 7.87 3.09
CA VAL A 35 13.46 8.18 2.01
C VAL A 35 12.33 9.06 2.54
N LYS A 36 12.35 10.33 2.15
CA LYS A 36 11.25 11.26 2.39
C LYS A 36 10.16 11.03 1.36
N SER A 37 8.98 10.70 1.84
CA SER A 37 7.87 10.30 0.99
C SER A 37 6.55 10.80 1.53
N LYS A 38 5.62 11.10 0.62
CA LYS A 38 4.28 11.56 0.94
C LYS A 38 3.26 10.85 0.06
N LEU A 39 2.14 10.46 0.66
CA LEU A 39 0.99 9.97 -0.10
C LEU A 39 0.34 11.17 -0.80
N SER A 40 0.23 11.11 -2.12
CA SER A 40 -0.42 12.13 -2.92
C SER A 40 -1.94 12.12 -2.67
N ASN A 41 -2.56 13.29 -2.76
CA ASN A 41 -4.02 13.41 -2.73
C ASN A 41 -4.67 13.05 -4.08
N GLN A 42 -3.86 12.76 -5.09
CA GLN A 42 -4.30 12.37 -6.42
C GLN A 42 -4.15 10.86 -6.62
N PHE A 43 -5.16 10.27 -7.26
CA PHE A 43 -5.14 8.87 -7.66
C PHE A 43 -4.73 8.74 -9.11
N ALA A 44 -4.17 7.60 -9.48
CA ALA A 44 -3.93 7.26 -10.87
C ALA A 44 -4.86 6.14 -11.31
N LYS A 45 -5.20 6.12 -12.60
CA LYS A 45 -5.89 5.00 -13.24
C LYS A 45 -5.12 4.57 -14.48
N SER A 46 -5.16 3.29 -14.79
CA SER A 46 -4.62 2.76 -16.04
C SER A 46 -5.38 3.31 -17.25
N THR A 47 -4.74 3.28 -18.42
CA THR A 47 -5.32 3.75 -19.68
C THR A 47 -6.62 3.01 -20.06
N ASP A 48 -6.73 1.74 -19.70
CA ASP A 48 -7.94 0.92 -19.93
C ASP A 48 -9.05 1.16 -18.88
N GLY A 49 -8.78 1.98 -17.86
CA GLY A 49 -9.71 2.32 -16.79
C GLY A 49 -10.04 1.18 -15.82
N LYS A 50 -9.30 0.05 -15.85
CA LYS A 50 -9.61 -1.13 -15.02
C LYS A 50 -8.81 -1.20 -13.73
N SER A 51 -7.63 -0.57 -13.69
CA SER A 51 -6.75 -0.58 -12.53
C SER A 51 -6.62 0.83 -11.96
N PHE A 52 -6.65 0.90 -10.63
CA PHE A 52 -6.60 2.13 -9.87
C PHE A 52 -5.41 2.08 -8.92
N TYR A 53 -4.78 3.22 -8.70
CA TYR A 53 -3.53 3.31 -7.97
C TYR A 53 -3.54 4.50 -7.03
N ALA A 54 -3.03 4.30 -5.83
CA ALA A 54 -2.57 5.38 -4.98
C ALA A 54 -1.12 5.74 -5.35
N VAL A 55 -0.76 7.01 -5.21
CA VAL A 55 0.54 7.52 -5.64
C VAL A 55 1.33 8.02 -4.45
N TYR A 56 2.51 7.46 -4.23
CA TYR A 56 3.52 8.03 -3.35
C TYR A 56 4.47 8.91 -4.15
N GLU A 57 4.71 10.11 -3.67
CA GLU A 57 5.74 11.02 -4.17
C GLU A 57 6.98 10.90 -3.28
N ILE A 58 8.14 10.66 -3.89
CA ILE A 58 9.43 10.53 -3.19
C ILE A 58 10.16 11.86 -3.30
N GLU A 59 10.08 12.66 -2.23
CA GLU A 59 10.50 14.06 -2.20
C GLU A 59 12.01 14.24 -2.44
N ASN A 60 12.83 13.30 -1.98
CA ASN A 60 14.28 13.34 -2.10
C ASN A 60 14.84 12.34 -3.11
N PHE A 61 14.04 11.92 -4.11
CA PHE A 61 14.41 10.84 -5.04
C PHE A 61 15.77 11.05 -5.73
N LYS A 62 16.08 12.29 -6.13
CA LYS A 62 17.34 12.62 -6.82
C LYS A 62 18.57 12.36 -5.94
N ASP A 63 18.43 12.58 -4.63
CA ASP A 63 19.50 12.45 -3.65
C ASP A 63 19.68 11.02 -3.15
N LEU A 64 18.78 10.10 -3.52
CA LEU A 64 18.86 8.69 -3.13
C LEU A 64 19.97 7.96 -3.89
N SER A 65 20.64 7.04 -3.19
CA SER A 65 21.61 6.13 -3.78
C SER A 65 20.96 5.17 -4.78
N ASN A 66 21.77 4.53 -5.62
CA ASN A 66 21.27 3.51 -6.54
C ASN A 66 20.68 2.30 -5.80
N ASP A 67 21.24 1.95 -4.64
CA ASP A 67 20.74 0.84 -3.82
C ASP A 67 19.39 1.18 -3.17
N ASP A 68 19.20 2.42 -2.73
CA ASP A 68 17.90 2.90 -2.23
C ASP A 68 16.85 2.86 -3.34
N LYS A 69 17.17 3.37 -4.53
CA LYS A 69 16.27 3.33 -5.70
C LYS A 69 15.89 1.91 -6.09
N LYS A 70 16.85 0.97 -6.05
CA LYS A 70 16.60 -0.46 -6.31
C LYS A 70 15.76 -1.11 -5.21
N SER A 71 15.91 -0.67 -3.97
CA SER A 71 15.08 -1.13 -2.86
C SER A 71 13.65 -0.61 -3.01
N LEU A 72 13.48 0.66 -3.42
CA LEU A 72 12.18 1.28 -3.71
C LEU A 72 11.39 0.54 -4.80
N SER A 73 12.05 0.08 -5.87
CA SER A 73 11.37 -0.66 -6.95
C SER A 73 10.91 -2.06 -6.57
N ASN A 74 11.30 -2.57 -5.39
CA ASN A 74 10.99 -3.94 -4.95
C ASN A 74 10.07 -3.97 -3.72
N ILE A 75 9.49 -2.83 -3.32
CA ILE A 75 8.62 -2.76 -2.15
C ILE A 75 7.27 -3.42 -2.45
N GLU A 76 6.85 -4.34 -1.57
CA GLU A 76 5.48 -4.82 -1.51
C GLU A 76 4.62 -3.93 -0.63
N PHE A 77 3.42 -3.63 -1.14
CA PHE A 77 2.41 -2.85 -0.46
C PHE A 77 1.14 -3.66 -0.27
N ASN A 78 0.62 -3.67 0.95
CA ASN A 78 -0.76 -4.02 1.21
C ASN A 78 -1.60 -2.74 1.16
N ALA A 79 -2.47 -2.64 0.16
CA ALA A 79 -3.41 -1.55 0.03
C ALA A 79 -4.82 -2.05 0.35
N ALA A 80 -5.51 -1.36 1.24
CA ALA A 80 -6.84 -1.70 1.69
C ALA A 80 -7.80 -0.52 1.59
N LEU A 81 -9.03 -0.78 1.16
CA LEU A 81 -10.15 0.17 1.16
C LEU A 81 -11.20 -0.33 2.14
N THR A 82 -11.54 0.49 3.13
CA THR A 82 -12.56 0.19 4.13
C THR A 82 -13.76 1.12 3.94
N SER A 83 -14.92 0.54 3.63
CA SER A 83 -16.17 1.29 3.47
C SER A 83 -16.80 1.63 4.82
N ALA A 84 -17.75 2.57 4.85
CA ALA A 84 -18.46 2.99 6.07
C ALA A 84 -19.17 1.84 6.83
N GLY A 85 -19.51 0.74 6.14
CA GLY A 85 -20.04 -0.48 6.75
C GLY A 85 -18.98 -1.43 7.32
N ASN A 86 -17.73 -0.97 7.53
CA ASN A 86 -16.58 -1.76 7.99
C ASN A 86 -16.22 -2.96 7.10
N LYS A 87 -16.64 -2.93 5.83
CA LYS A 87 -16.20 -3.91 4.84
C LYS A 87 -14.85 -3.46 4.29
N THR A 88 -13.83 -4.30 4.47
CA THR A 88 -12.48 -4.05 3.97
C THR A 88 -12.15 -4.98 2.82
N GLU A 89 -11.66 -4.41 1.73
CA GLU A 89 -11.08 -5.13 0.60
C GLU A 89 -9.60 -4.76 0.52
N SER A 90 -8.72 -5.74 0.31
CA SER A 90 -7.28 -5.51 0.24
C SER A 90 -6.62 -6.25 -0.90
N THR A 91 -5.50 -5.71 -1.36
CA THR A 91 -4.60 -6.35 -2.30
C THR A 91 -3.16 -6.23 -1.81
N LEU A 92 -2.34 -7.21 -2.15
CA LEU A 92 -0.90 -7.22 -1.85
C LEU A 92 -0.15 -7.30 -3.17
N GLU A 93 0.51 -6.20 -3.54
CA GLU A 93 1.16 -6.07 -4.83
C GLU A 93 2.50 -5.33 -4.68
N LYS A 94 3.40 -5.53 -5.64
CA LYS A 94 4.61 -4.70 -5.75
C LYS A 94 4.23 -3.31 -6.22
N GLY A 95 4.86 -2.30 -5.63
CA GLY A 95 4.75 -0.93 -6.12
C GLY A 95 5.47 -0.76 -7.46
N HIS A 96 4.89 0.04 -8.36
CA HIS A 96 5.55 0.39 -9.60
C HIS A 96 6.28 1.72 -9.42
N LEU A 97 7.61 1.72 -9.46
CA LEU A 97 8.40 2.95 -9.40
C LEU A 97 8.55 3.53 -10.82
N VAL A 98 8.08 4.75 -11.03
CA VAL A 98 8.25 5.51 -12.29
C VAL A 98 8.71 6.92 -11.95
N GLY A 99 9.96 7.22 -12.29
CA GLY A 99 10.58 8.49 -11.88
C GLY A 99 10.57 8.63 -10.36
N GLU A 100 10.02 9.75 -9.87
CA GLU A 100 9.97 10.11 -8.45
C GLU A 100 8.68 9.62 -7.76
N LYS A 101 7.90 8.76 -8.42
CA LYS A 101 6.60 8.28 -7.94
C LYS A 101 6.54 6.78 -7.83
N ILE A 102 5.84 6.29 -6.81
CA ILE A 102 5.49 4.87 -6.65
C ILE A 102 3.97 4.71 -6.74
N TYR A 103 3.53 3.89 -7.68
CA TYR A 103 2.12 3.57 -7.90
C TYR A 103 1.80 2.27 -7.17
N VAL A 104 0.89 2.35 -6.22
CA VAL A 104 0.42 1.23 -5.40
C VAL A 104 -0.96 0.83 -5.90
N LYS A 105 -1.08 -0.37 -6.45
CA LYS A 105 -2.35 -0.88 -6.98
C LYS A 105 -3.38 -1.03 -5.86
N LEU A 106 -4.58 -0.55 -6.11
CA LEU A 106 -5.74 -0.67 -5.24
C LEU A 106 -6.56 -1.92 -5.61
N PRO A 107 -7.30 -2.52 -4.65
CA PRO A 107 -8.12 -3.69 -4.93
C PRO A 107 -9.27 -3.37 -5.91
N ARG A 108 -9.71 -2.12 -5.97
CA ARG A 108 -10.74 -1.59 -6.88
C ARG A 108 -10.70 -0.06 -6.92
N GLU A 109 -11.62 0.54 -7.66
CA GLU A 109 -11.86 1.98 -7.63
C GLU A 109 -12.21 2.45 -6.20
N PRO A 110 -11.48 3.44 -5.64
CA PRO A 110 -11.82 4.03 -4.35
C PRO A 110 -13.12 4.83 -4.47
N LYS A 111 -13.94 4.81 -3.41
CA LYS A 111 -15.19 5.59 -3.36
C LYS A 111 -15.07 6.72 -2.33
N PRO A 112 -15.83 7.82 -2.50
CA PRO A 112 -15.99 8.85 -1.48
C PRO A 112 -16.26 8.28 -0.08
N ASN A 113 -15.63 8.88 0.94
CA ASN A 113 -15.78 8.55 2.35
C ASN A 113 -15.29 7.15 2.78
N GLU A 114 -14.56 6.45 1.92
CA GLU A 114 -13.83 5.24 2.33
C GLU A 114 -12.51 5.59 3.01
N GLN A 115 -12.01 4.71 3.87
CA GLN A 115 -10.66 4.80 4.41
C GLN A 115 -9.72 3.97 3.55
N LEU A 116 -8.77 4.64 2.89
CA LEU A 116 -7.61 4.01 2.29
C LEU A 116 -6.55 3.78 3.36
N THR A 117 -6.00 2.57 3.39
CA THR A 117 -4.84 2.22 4.22
C THR A 117 -3.79 1.58 3.33
N ILE A 118 -2.55 2.08 3.39
CA ILE A 118 -1.42 1.52 2.67
C ILE A 118 -0.31 1.19 3.67
N ILE A 119 0.06 -0.09 3.67
CA ILE A 119 1.12 -0.63 4.51
C ILE A 119 2.22 -1.15 3.59
N ASN A 120 3.42 -0.57 3.67
CA ASN A 120 4.58 -1.18 3.04
C ASN A 120 5.25 -2.16 4.01
N LYS A 121 5.73 -3.29 3.49
CA LYS A 121 6.41 -4.30 4.31
C LYS A 121 7.89 -3.99 4.57
N SER A 122 8.50 -3.11 3.78
CA SER A 122 9.94 -2.83 3.86
C SER A 122 10.32 -1.90 5.02
N GLY A 123 9.37 -1.12 5.53
CA GLY A 123 9.65 -0.04 6.48
C GLY A 123 10.42 1.13 5.87
N LEU A 124 10.65 1.15 4.55
CA LEU A 124 11.41 2.19 3.84
C LEU A 124 10.57 3.44 3.53
N ILE A 125 9.25 3.31 3.51
CA ILE A 125 8.33 4.41 3.27
C ILE A 125 7.42 4.49 4.49
N LYS A 126 6.79 5.63 4.74
CA LYS A 126 5.80 5.71 5.81
C LYS A 126 4.54 4.95 5.40
N THR A 127 3.99 4.18 6.33
CA THR A 127 2.61 3.71 6.20
C THR A 127 1.70 4.93 6.16
N SER A 128 0.61 4.87 5.41
CA SER A 128 -0.28 6.01 5.25
C SER A 128 -1.72 5.55 5.24
N GLY A 129 -2.59 6.37 5.80
CA GLY A 129 -4.01 6.25 5.56
C GLY A 129 -4.60 7.59 5.20
N LEU A 130 -5.64 7.53 4.40
CA LEU A 130 -6.30 8.69 3.84
C LEU A 130 -7.82 8.42 3.86
N LEU A 131 -8.58 9.38 4.38
CA LEU A 131 -10.01 9.40 4.14
C LEU A 131 -10.24 9.91 2.72
N ILE A 132 -10.88 9.10 1.88
CA ILE A 132 -11.12 9.44 0.49
C ILE A 132 -12.08 10.64 0.41
N PRO A 133 -11.67 11.77 -0.18
CA PRO A 133 -12.53 12.94 -0.29
C PRO A 133 -13.71 12.70 -1.24
N ASN A 134 -14.77 13.50 -1.09
CA ASN A 134 -15.94 13.40 -1.97
C ASN A 134 -15.64 13.65 -3.45
N ASN A 135 -14.63 14.48 -3.74
CA ASN A 135 -14.20 14.78 -5.09
C ASN A 135 -12.86 14.09 -5.37
N LEU A 136 -12.93 12.84 -5.80
CA LEU A 136 -11.75 12.10 -6.26
C LEU A 136 -11.20 12.72 -7.54
N ASN A 137 -9.97 13.22 -7.48
CA ASN A 137 -9.25 13.68 -8.67
C ASN A 137 -8.32 12.56 -9.16
N TYR A 138 -8.62 12.03 -10.35
CA TYR A 138 -7.78 11.05 -11.03
C TYR A 138 -6.86 11.74 -12.03
N GLN A 139 -5.55 11.57 -11.85
CA GLN A 139 -4.62 11.71 -12.94
C GLN A 139 -4.76 10.48 -13.84
N THR A 140 -5.10 10.69 -15.11
CA THR A 140 -4.99 9.62 -16.10
C THR A 140 -3.53 9.53 -16.47
N GLU A 141 -2.81 8.63 -15.82
CA GLU A 141 -1.42 8.40 -16.14
C GLU A 141 -1.33 7.39 -17.28
N LYS A 142 -0.73 7.80 -18.40
CA LYS A 142 -0.24 6.88 -19.44
C LYS A 142 1.00 6.13 -18.92
N VAL A 143 0.93 5.56 -17.73
CA VAL A 143 1.93 4.61 -17.29
C VAL A 143 1.55 3.32 -17.99
N ASN A 144 2.35 2.91 -18.96
CA ASN A 144 2.29 1.54 -19.46
C ASN A 144 2.69 0.64 -18.29
N PHE A 145 1.69 0.24 -17.50
CA PHE A 145 1.80 -0.84 -16.52
C PHE A 145 1.88 -2.21 -17.20
N GLU A 146 2.00 -2.23 -18.54
CA GLU A 146 2.19 -3.44 -19.33
C GLU A 146 3.36 -4.22 -18.75
N THR A 147 2.99 -5.41 -18.30
CA THR A 147 3.86 -6.49 -17.89
C THR A 147 5.03 -6.60 -18.86
N THR A 148 6.25 -6.48 -18.35
CA THR A 148 7.41 -7.12 -18.98
C THR A 148 7.03 -8.59 -19.17
N GLN A 149 6.61 -8.96 -20.37
CA GLN A 149 6.48 -10.37 -20.73
C GLN A 149 7.88 -10.97 -20.66
N PRO A 150 8.10 -12.08 -19.95
CA PRO A 150 9.31 -12.84 -20.14
C PRO A 150 9.27 -13.42 -21.57
N GLY A 151 10.25 -13.03 -22.38
CA GLY A 151 10.54 -13.69 -23.65
C GLY A 151 11.10 -15.09 -23.46
#